data_AF-A0A4Q2VRE9-F1
#
_entry.id   AF-A0A4Q2VRE9-F1
#
_cell.length_a   1.000
_cell.length_b   1.000
_cell.length_c   1.000
_cell.angle_alpha   90.00
_cell.angle_beta   90.00
_cell.angle_gamma   90.00
#
_symmetry.space_group_name_H-M   'P 1'
#
loop_
_entity.id
_entity.type
_entity.pdbx_description
1 polymer ?
#
loop_
_entity_poly.entity_id
_entity_poly.type
_entity_poly.pdbx_seq_one_letter_code
_entity_poly.pdbx_strand_id
1 'polypeptide(L)'
;MLLYPKTHREIETVERLDRQLRFWEDSLPDICTYRSPVELPDPRDPRVYVVLHRIILNLVHQAAISTLHRPNAKATIRGNPAAASSSQLSSLKVIHATHSIAHMAADLGRLRLDGYLPSAAVTALIPAILTLITKWKESNSDQARQELMRNIVDCRLALEKLRQVYSGGEYGAHMIRVALGYE
;
A
#
# COMPACT_ATOMS: atom_id res chain seq x y z
N MET A 1 1.63 -6.46 19.23
CA MET A 1 1.45 -5.07 19.68
C MET A 1 -0.03 -4.72 19.56
N LEU A 2 -0.72 -4.42 20.67
CA LEU A 2 -2.11 -3.94 20.61
C LEU A 2 -2.10 -2.48 20.11
N LEU A 3 -2.98 -2.16 19.15
CA LEU A 3 -3.19 -0.80 18.64
C LEU A 3 -4.34 -0.14 19.41
N TYR A 4 -4.12 1.06 19.93
CA TYR A 4 -5.13 1.84 20.65
C TYR A 4 -5.90 2.78 19.71
N PRO A 5 -7.20 3.05 19.92
CA PRO A 5 -8.00 3.99 19.13
C PRO A 5 -7.39 5.40 19.09
N LYS A 6 -7.57 6.12 17.98
CA LYS A 6 -7.07 7.50 17.84
C LYS A 6 -7.90 8.43 18.73
N THR A 7 -7.24 9.30 19.48
CA THR A 7 -7.78 10.45 20.21
C THR A 7 -8.26 11.54 19.25
N HIS A 8 -9.10 12.48 19.72
CA HIS A 8 -9.61 13.59 18.90
C HIS A 8 -8.48 14.43 18.27
N ARG A 9 -7.42 14.70 19.05
CA ARG A 9 -6.22 15.41 18.60
C ARG A 9 -5.47 14.67 17.49
N GLU A 10 -5.47 13.34 17.52
CA GLU A 10 -4.90 12.51 16.46
C GLU A 10 -5.76 12.53 15.19
N ILE A 11 -7.09 12.67 15.30
CA ILE A 11 -7.99 12.80 14.14
C ILE A 11 -7.74 14.11 13.39
N GLU A 12 -7.70 15.25 14.09
CA GLU A 12 -7.39 16.55 13.48
C GLU A 12 -5.99 16.56 12.84
N THR A 13 -5.03 15.88 13.48
CA THR A 13 -3.69 15.71 12.94
C THR A 13 -3.71 14.88 11.65
N VAL A 14 -4.50 13.81 11.59
CA VAL A 14 -4.69 12.98 10.39
C VAL A 14 -5.27 13.80 9.25
N GLU A 15 -6.31 14.58 9.48
CA GLU A 15 -6.92 15.42 8.44
C GLU A 15 -5.98 16.52 7.94
N ARG A 16 -5.18 17.11 8.83
CA ARG A 16 -4.16 18.10 8.44
C ARG A 16 -3.06 17.46 7.59
N LEU A 17 -2.53 16.32 8.01
CA LEU A 17 -1.47 15.61 7.28
C LEU A 17 -1.97 15.08 5.93
N ASP A 18 -3.21 14.60 5.85
CA ASP A 18 -3.83 14.17 4.59
C ASP A 18 -3.95 15.33 3.61
N ARG A 19 -4.38 16.51 4.07
CA ARG A 19 -4.40 17.73 3.23
C ARG A 19 -3.01 18.13 2.75
N GLN A 20 -1.99 18.03 3.61
CA GLN A 20 -0.60 18.32 3.23
C GLN A 20 -0.07 17.33 2.19
N LEU A 21 -0.38 16.04 2.34
CA LEU A 21 0.02 15.01 1.38
C LEU A 21 -0.65 15.20 0.02
N ARG A 22 -1.95 15.55 0.00
CA ARG A 22 -2.67 15.87 -1.24
C ARG A 22 -2.11 17.10 -1.94
N PHE A 23 -1.89 18.18 -1.19
CA PHE A 23 -1.28 19.39 -1.74
C PHE A 23 0.12 19.10 -2.31
N TRP A 24 0.90 18.26 -1.63
CA TRP A 24 2.18 17.82 -2.14
C TRP A 24 2.04 17.04 -3.45
N GLU A 25 1.12 16.08 -3.54
CA GLU A 25 0.84 15.30 -4.75
C GLU A 25 0.42 16.21 -5.92
N ASP A 26 -0.48 17.16 -5.67
CA ASP A 26 -0.97 18.13 -6.66
C ASP A 26 0.13 19.11 -7.13
N SER A 27 1.16 19.33 -6.30
CA SER A 27 2.30 20.20 -6.63
C SER A 27 3.40 19.51 -7.45
N LEU A 28 3.30 18.19 -7.64
CA LEU A 28 4.33 17.43 -8.34
C LEU A 28 4.32 17.76 -9.86
N PRO A 29 5.51 17.91 -10.47
CA PRO A 29 5.60 17.99 -11.92
C PRO A 29 5.10 16.70 -12.61
N ASP A 30 4.61 16.82 -13.85
CA ASP A 30 4.06 15.69 -14.63
C ASP A 30 4.98 14.45 -14.73
N ILE A 31 6.30 14.68 -14.73
CA ILE A 31 7.30 13.60 -14.79
C ILE A 31 7.30 12.72 -13.53
N CYS A 32 6.85 13.25 -12.39
CA CYS A 32 6.77 12.58 -11.10
C CYS A 32 5.42 11.87 -10.88
N THR A 33 4.40 12.19 -11.67
CA THR A 33 3.07 11.59 -11.56
C THR A 33 3.08 10.15 -12.07
N TYR A 34 2.63 9.20 -11.25
CA TYR A 34 2.57 7.80 -11.66
C TYR A 34 1.69 7.62 -12.90
N ARG A 35 2.24 6.92 -13.89
CA ARG A 35 1.53 6.43 -15.07
C ARG A 35 1.95 4.99 -15.27
N SER A 36 0.98 4.08 -15.32
CA SER A 36 1.26 2.68 -15.62
C SER A 36 1.93 2.62 -17.01
N PRO A 37 3.12 2.01 -17.13
CA PRO A 37 3.79 1.90 -18.41
C PRO A 37 3.03 0.89 -19.29
N VAL A 38 2.54 1.40 -20.43
CA VAL A 38 1.86 0.60 -21.45
C VAL A 38 2.86 -0.30 -22.16
N GLU A 39 4.08 0.20 -22.40
CA GLU A 39 5.17 -0.53 -23.03
C GLU A 39 6.39 -0.59 -22.09
N LEU A 40 7.07 -1.74 -22.09
CA LEU A 40 8.29 -1.95 -21.32
C LEU A 40 9.44 -1.24 -22.05
N PRO A 41 10.11 -0.25 -21.46
CA PRO A 41 11.32 0.30 -22.05
C PRO A 41 12.39 -0.80 -22.12
N ASP A 42 13.28 -0.74 -23.12
CA ASP A 42 14.48 -1.58 -23.14
C ASP A 42 15.21 -1.44 -21.78
N PRO A 43 15.62 -2.52 -21.09
CA PRO A 43 16.40 -2.43 -19.86
C PRO A 43 17.66 -1.57 -19.96
N ARG A 44 18.19 -1.36 -21.17
CA ARG A 44 19.34 -0.50 -21.47
C ARG A 44 18.97 0.98 -21.66
N ASP A 45 17.69 1.29 -21.70
CA ASP A 45 17.17 2.64 -21.84
C ASP A 45 17.31 3.41 -20.51
N PRO A 46 18.02 4.55 -20.48
CA PRO A 46 18.12 5.38 -19.29
C PRO A 46 16.77 5.84 -18.73
N ARG A 47 15.70 5.86 -19.55
CA ARG A 47 14.34 6.20 -19.11
C ARG A 47 13.79 5.22 -18.08
N VAL A 48 14.32 4.00 -18.00
CA VAL A 48 13.97 3.01 -16.98
C VAL A 48 14.18 3.55 -15.56
N TYR A 49 15.26 4.31 -15.32
CA TYR A 49 15.53 4.91 -14.00
C TYR A 49 14.48 5.94 -13.59
N VAL A 50 14.00 6.73 -14.55
CA VAL A 50 12.93 7.71 -14.31
C VAL A 50 11.62 6.99 -13.98
N VAL A 51 11.29 5.94 -14.73
CA VAL A 51 10.10 5.11 -14.45
C VAL A 51 10.19 4.48 -13.07
N LEU A 52 11.33 3.88 -12.71
CA LEU A 52 11.57 3.28 -11.41
C LEU A 52 11.36 4.28 -10.27
N HIS A 53 12.04 5.43 -10.31
CA HIS A 53 11.95 6.42 -9.24
C HIS A 53 10.55 7.04 -9.14
N ARG A 54 9.86 7.21 -10.27
CA ARG A 54 8.46 7.63 -10.30
C ARG A 54 7.56 6.63 -9.59
N ILE A 55 7.72 5.33 -9.86
CA ILE A 55 6.94 4.30 -9.19
C ILE A 55 7.26 4.26 -7.69
N ILE A 56 8.54 4.31 -7.31
CA ILE A 56 8.97 4.32 -5.90
C ILE A 56 8.35 5.51 -5.16
N LEU A 57 8.41 6.71 -5.74
CA LEU A 57 7.86 7.92 -5.14
C LEU A 57 6.38 7.76 -4.81
N ASN A 58 5.60 7.29 -5.79
CA ASN A 58 4.17 7.10 -5.63
C ASN A 58 3.84 5.93 -4.70
N LEU A 59 4.65 4.87 -4.69
CA LEU A 59 4.52 3.76 -3.75
C LEU A 59 4.69 4.24 -2.30
N VAL A 60 5.74 5.03 -2.04
CA VAL A 60 6.00 5.61 -0.71
C VAL A 60 4.87 6.58 -0.30
N HIS A 61 4.37 7.39 -1.24
CA HIS A 61 3.22 8.26 -0.99
C HIS A 61 1.98 7.46 -0.58
N GLN A 62 1.60 6.44 -1.35
CA GLN A 62 0.45 5.58 -1.04
C GLN A 62 0.65 4.82 0.29
N ALA A 63 1.89 4.42 0.60
CA ALA A 63 2.21 3.82 1.89
C ALA A 63 2.02 4.79 3.07
N ALA A 64 2.40 6.05 2.88
CA ALA A 64 2.17 7.10 3.85
C ALA A 64 0.66 7.35 4.06
N ILE A 65 -0.13 7.41 2.99
CA ILE A 65 -1.60 7.52 3.06
C ILE A 65 -2.20 6.32 3.80
N SER A 66 -1.79 5.10 3.46
CA SER A 66 -2.25 3.86 4.11
C SER A 66 -1.92 3.85 5.61
N THR A 67 -0.70 4.29 5.97
CA THR A 67 -0.25 4.38 7.37
C THR A 67 -0.98 5.47 8.13
N LEU A 68 -1.16 6.64 7.51
CA LEU A 68 -1.85 7.78 8.10
C LEU A 68 -3.31 7.44 8.42
N HIS A 69 -3.98 6.76 7.50
CA HIS A 69 -5.37 6.36 7.63
C HIS A 69 -5.57 4.99 8.27
N ARG A 70 -4.49 4.31 8.70
CA ARG A 70 -4.52 2.96 9.29
C ARG A 70 -5.74 2.85 10.23
N PRO A 71 -6.71 1.99 9.89
CA PRO A 71 -7.99 1.98 10.58
C PRO A 71 -7.76 1.32 11.93
N ASN A 72 -7.93 2.09 13.00
CA ASN A 72 -8.02 1.49 14.31
C ASN A 72 -9.34 0.72 14.38
N ALA A 73 -9.24 -0.58 14.65
CA ALA A 73 -10.38 -1.39 15.01
C ALA A 73 -11.10 -0.69 16.17
N LYS A 74 -12.37 -0.32 15.95
CA LYS A 74 -13.31 0.22 16.96
C LYS A 74 -13.25 1.73 17.25
N ALA A 75 -13.15 2.59 16.22
CA ALA A 75 -13.71 3.96 16.34
C ALA A 75 -15.26 3.98 16.36
N THR A 76 -15.90 2.82 16.21
CA THR A 76 -17.35 2.63 16.43
C THR A 76 -17.78 2.70 17.89
N ILE A 77 -16.85 2.95 18.83
CA ILE A 77 -17.17 3.05 20.25
C ILE A 77 -17.62 4.50 20.52
N ARG A 78 -18.93 4.66 20.76
CA ARG A 78 -19.67 5.86 21.22
C ARG A 78 -20.51 6.59 20.16
N GLY A 79 -21.41 5.90 19.45
CA GLY A 79 -22.67 6.49 18.95
C GLY A 79 -22.62 7.81 18.15
N ASN A 80 -21.45 8.26 17.69
CA ASN A 80 -21.28 9.53 17.02
C ASN A 80 -21.23 9.28 15.50
N PRO A 81 -22.27 9.65 14.74
CA PRO A 81 -22.34 9.39 13.31
C PRO A 81 -21.21 10.06 12.52
N ALA A 82 -20.67 11.19 12.99
CA ALA A 82 -19.52 11.86 12.35
C ALA A 82 -18.20 11.07 12.51
N ALA A 83 -18.01 10.38 13.63
CA ALA A 83 -16.85 9.51 13.85
C ALA A 83 -16.94 8.24 12.98
N ALA A 84 -18.16 7.72 12.78
CA ALA A 84 -18.41 6.58 11.91
C ALA A 84 -18.13 6.90 10.43
N SER A 85 -18.58 8.06 9.93
CA SER A 85 -18.32 8.48 8.55
C SER A 85 -16.83 8.77 8.28
N SER A 86 -16.13 9.42 9.22
CA SER A 86 -14.67 9.64 9.13
C SER A 86 -13.87 8.31 9.13
N SER A 87 -14.31 7.34 9.94
CA SER A 87 -13.73 5.99 9.96
C SER A 87 -13.97 5.23 8.65
N GLN A 88 -15.15 5.36 8.04
CA GLN A 88 -15.46 4.76 6.73
C GLN A 88 -14.58 5.37 5.63
N LEU A 89 -14.47 6.70 5.58
CA LEU A 89 -13.64 7.40 4.61
C LEU A 89 -12.16 7.03 4.75
N SER A 90 -11.65 6.95 5.97
CA SER A 90 -10.28 6.47 6.22
C SER A 90 -10.08 5.02 5.75
N SER A 91 -11.07 4.15 5.97
CA SER A 91 -11.01 2.76 5.50
C SER A 91 -10.96 2.68 3.98
N LEU A 92 -11.78 3.48 3.28
CA LEU A 92 -11.76 3.56 1.81
C LEU A 92 -10.40 4.02 1.28
N LYS A 93 -9.78 5.01 1.92
CA LYS A 93 -8.44 5.48 1.54
C LYS A 93 -7.37 4.42 1.70
N VAL A 94 -7.41 3.65 2.79
CA VAL A 94 -6.47 2.56 3.02
C VAL A 94 -6.62 1.48 1.97
N ILE A 95 -7.87 1.14 1.61
CA ILE A 95 -8.16 0.17 0.54
C ILE A 95 -7.62 0.70 -0.79
N HIS A 96 -7.98 1.93 -1.18
CA HIS A 96 -7.48 2.54 -2.41
C HIS A 96 -5.96 2.52 -2.48
N ALA A 97 -5.28 3.04 -1.45
CA ALA A 97 -3.83 3.07 -1.38
C ALA A 97 -3.20 1.67 -1.49
N THR A 98 -3.83 0.68 -0.85
CA THR A 98 -3.38 -0.72 -0.92
C THR A 98 -3.51 -1.30 -2.33
N HIS A 99 -4.61 -1.04 -3.04
CA HIS A 99 -4.77 -1.43 -4.44
C HIS A 99 -3.75 -0.73 -5.34
N SER A 100 -3.54 0.58 -5.16
CA SER A 100 -2.53 1.33 -5.92
C SER A 100 -1.11 0.78 -5.70
N ILE A 101 -0.75 0.42 -4.46
CA ILE A 101 0.53 -0.24 -4.14
C ILE A 101 0.65 -1.58 -4.88
N ALA A 102 -0.42 -2.39 -4.91
CA ALA A 102 -0.40 -3.66 -5.62
C ALA A 102 -0.20 -3.49 -7.13
N HIS A 103 -0.89 -2.54 -7.76
CA HIS A 103 -0.70 -2.23 -9.17
C HIS A 103 0.74 -1.75 -9.46
N MET A 104 1.30 -0.89 -8.61
CA MET A 104 2.69 -0.44 -8.74
C MET A 104 3.70 -1.59 -8.57
N ALA A 105 3.46 -2.50 -7.63
CA ALA A 105 4.28 -3.70 -7.43
C ALA A 105 4.21 -4.64 -8.65
N ALA A 106 3.01 -4.84 -9.21
CA ALA A 106 2.81 -5.62 -10.42
C ALA A 106 3.55 -5.02 -11.63
N ASP A 107 3.48 -3.70 -11.80
CA ASP A 107 4.18 -2.99 -12.87
C ASP A 107 5.70 -3.10 -12.74
N LEU A 108 6.25 -2.99 -11.52
CA LEU A 108 7.67 -3.23 -11.27
C LEU A 108 8.09 -4.67 -11.59
N GLY A 109 7.26 -5.66 -11.24
CA GLY A 109 7.50 -7.06 -11.59
C GLY A 109 7.50 -7.29 -13.10
N ARG A 110 6.54 -6.70 -13.83
CA ARG A 110 6.48 -6.72 -15.31
C ARG A 110 7.73 -6.11 -15.95
N LEU A 111 8.25 -5.03 -15.36
CA LEU A 111 9.46 -4.35 -15.82
C LEU A 111 10.76 -5.04 -15.37
N ARG A 112 10.69 -6.08 -14.51
CA ARG A 112 11.84 -6.70 -13.84
C ARG A 112 12.68 -5.70 -13.02
N LEU A 113 12.01 -4.71 -12.43
CA LEU A 113 12.62 -3.65 -11.61
C LEU A 113 12.34 -3.81 -10.11
N ASP A 114 11.60 -4.85 -9.74
CA ASP A 114 11.23 -5.24 -8.38
C ASP A 114 12.44 -5.39 -7.43
N GLY A 115 13.60 -5.79 -7.94
CA GLY A 115 14.85 -5.89 -7.17
C GLY A 115 15.50 -4.55 -6.79
N TYR A 116 15.07 -3.44 -7.41
CA TYR A 116 15.62 -2.09 -7.16
C TYR A 116 14.77 -1.27 -6.19
N LEU A 117 13.72 -1.88 -5.62
CA LEU A 117 12.92 -1.23 -4.59
C LEU A 117 13.79 -0.91 -3.35
N PRO A 118 13.61 0.27 -2.74
CA PRO A 118 14.32 0.60 -1.51
C PRO A 118 13.82 -0.27 -0.36
N SER A 119 14.64 -0.41 0.70
CA SER A 119 14.22 -1.11 1.93
C SER A 119 12.94 -0.54 2.53
N ALA A 120 12.68 0.76 2.36
CA ALA A 120 11.43 1.42 2.76
C ALA A 120 10.18 0.88 2.05
N ALA A 121 10.31 0.25 0.88
CA ALA A 121 9.18 -0.40 0.22
C ALA A 121 8.74 -1.67 0.97
N VAL A 122 9.65 -2.36 1.68
CA VAL A 122 9.33 -3.54 2.50
C VAL A 122 8.35 -3.16 3.61
N THR A 123 8.58 -2.04 4.30
CA THR A 123 7.73 -1.58 5.41
C THR A 123 6.36 -1.09 4.93
N ALA A 124 6.27 -0.64 3.67
CA ALA A 124 5.02 -0.26 3.00
C ALA A 124 4.20 -1.47 2.50
N LEU A 125 4.86 -2.46 1.91
CA LEU A 125 4.21 -3.61 1.29
C LEU A 125 3.54 -4.54 2.32
N ILE A 126 4.19 -4.78 3.46
CA ILE A 126 3.64 -5.68 4.50
C ILE A 126 2.24 -5.26 4.97
N PRO A 127 1.98 -4.02 5.45
CA PRO A 127 0.64 -3.62 5.88
C PRO A 127 -0.38 -3.57 4.74
N ALA A 128 0.05 -3.26 3.52
CA ALA A 128 -0.80 -3.32 2.34
C ALA A 128 -1.27 -4.76 2.07
N ILE A 129 -0.37 -5.74 2.05
CA ILE A 129 -0.68 -7.16 1.85
C ILE A 129 -1.61 -7.68 2.96
N LEU A 130 -1.34 -7.35 4.22
CA LEU A 130 -2.19 -7.75 5.34
C LEU A 130 -3.62 -7.19 5.19
N THR A 131 -3.76 -5.95 4.73
CA THR A 131 -5.06 -5.34 4.44
C THR A 131 -5.79 -6.08 3.31
N LEU A 132 -5.09 -6.43 2.22
CA LEU A 132 -5.67 -7.23 1.13
C LEU A 132 -6.15 -8.60 1.61
N ILE A 133 -5.37 -9.28 2.47
CA ILE A 133 -5.73 -10.58 3.03
C ILE A 133 -7.00 -10.45 3.89
N THR A 134 -7.08 -9.45 4.76
CA THR A 134 -8.29 -9.19 5.55
C THR A 134 -9.50 -8.96 4.65
N LYS A 135 -9.37 -8.14 3.60
CA LYS A 135 -10.45 -7.89 2.64
C LYS A 135 -10.85 -9.13 1.86
N TRP A 136 -9.88 -9.95 1.48
CA TRP A 136 -10.12 -11.21 0.79
C TRP A 136 -10.92 -12.18 1.69
N LYS A 137 -10.58 -12.25 2.98
CA LYS A 137 -11.34 -13.05 3.96
C LYS A 137 -12.77 -12.54 4.20
N GLU A 138 -12.95 -11.22 4.22
CA GLU A 138 -14.26 -10.57 4.41
C GLU A 138 -15.16 -10.60 3.17
N SER A 139 -14.60 -10.78 1.98
CA SER A 139 -15.34 -10.68 0.72
C SER A 139 -16.18 -11.93 0.44
N ASN A 140 -17.45 -11.69 0.10
CA ASN A 140 -18.44 -12.69 -0.32
C ASN A 140 -18.60 -12.81 -1.84
N SER A 141 -17.91 -11.98 -2.63
CA SER A 141 -17.98 -12.00 -4.10
C SER A 141 -16.77 -12.74 -4.68
N ASP A 142 -17.00 -13.78 -5.47
CA ASP A 142 -15.92 -14.54 -6.11
C ASP A 142 -15.05 -13.69 -7.03
N GLN A 143 -15.65 -12.77 -7.78
CA GLN A 143 -14.92 -11.84 -8.64
C GLN A 143 -13.98 -10.94 -7.82
N ALA A 144 -14.48 -10.36 -6.73
CA ALA A 144 -13.67 -9.52 -5.85
C ALA A 144 -12.56 -10.33 -5.16
N ARG A 145 -12.85 -11.58 -4.74
CA ARG A 145 -11.85 -12.48 -4.15
C ARG A 145 -10.73 -12.82 -5.13
N GLN A 146 -11.05 -13.06 -6.40
CA GLN A 146 -10.05 -13.33 -7.44
C GLN A 146 -9.15 -12.12 -7.68
N GLU A 147 -9.73 -10.91 -7.75
CA GLU A 147 -8.95 -9.68 -7.91
C GLU A 147 -8.01 -9.43 -6.73
N LEU A 148 -8.54 -9.53 -5.50
CA LEU A 148 -7.73 -9.38 -4.29
C LEU A 148 -6.61 -10.42 -4.24
N MET A 149 -6.86 -11.66 -4.64
CA MET A 149 -5.84 -12.70 -4.70
C MET A 149 -4.73 -12.37 -5.70
N ARG A 150 -5.05 -11.87 -6.90
CA ARG A 150 -4.03 -11.40 -7.86
C ARG A 150 -3.15 -10.32 -7.24
N ASN A 151 -3.77 -9.31 -6.62
CA ASN A 151 -3.05 -8.22 -5.96
C ASN A 151 -2.16 -8.71 -4.80
N ILE A 152 -2.62 -9.71 -4.03
CA ILE A 152 -1.82 -10.36 -2.98
C ILE A 152 -0.60 -11.06 -3.57
N VAL A 153 -0.78 -11.81 -4.66
CA VAL A 153 0.30 -12.53 -5.35
C VAL A 153 1.34 -11.57 -5.88
N ASP A 154 0.93 -10.50 -6.56
CA ASP A 154 1.84 -9.49 -7.14
C ASP A 154 2.68 -8.82 -6.04
N CYS A 155 2.04 -8.37 -4.96
CA CYS A 155 2.75 -7.79 -3.81
C CYS A 155 3.70 -8.79 -3.15
N ARG A 156 3.30 -10.06 -3.02
CA ARG A 156 4.11 -11.10 -2.40
C ARG A 156 5.36 -11.39 -3.23
N LEU A 157 5.23 -11.47 -4.55
CA LEU A 157 6.38 -11.66 -5.46
C LEU A 157 7.39 -10.52 -5.34
N ALA A 158 6.91 -9.27 -5.32
CA ALA A 158 7.78 -8.11 -5.08
C ALA A 158 8.47 -8.18 -3.70
N LEU A 159 7.76 -8.59 -2.66
CA LEU A 159 8.33 -8.74 -1.32
C LEU A 159 9.35 -9.88 -1.23
N GLU A 160 9.12 -11.02 -1.91
CA GLU A 160 10.05 -12.15 -1.95
C GLU A 160 11.40 -11.75 -2.57
N LYS A 161 11.37 -10.87 -3.58
CA LYS A 161 12.56 -10.33 -4.23
C LYS A 161 13.31 -9.38 -3.32
N LEU A 162 12.59 -8.52 -2.60
CA LEU A 162 13.18 -7.66 -1.58
C LEU A 162 13.76 -8.43 -0.40
N ARG A 163 13.16 -9.56 -0.01
CA ARG A 163 13.67 -10.45 1.04
C ARG A 163 15.05 -11.01 0.73
N GLN A 164 15.39 -11.24 -0.54
CA GLN A 164 16.72 -11.70 -0.92
C GLN A 164 17.79 -10.62 -0.75
N VAL A 165 17.38 -9.34 -0.66
CA VAL A 165 18.27 -8.17 -0.62
C VAL A 165 18.30 -7.52 0.79
N TYR A 166 17.21 -7.60 1.55
CA TYR A 166 17.06 -6.91 2.84
C TYR A 166 16.58 -7.85 3.96
N SER A 167 17.26 -7.82 5.11
CA SER A 167 16.95 -8.64 6.30
C SER A 167 15.51 -8.48 6.82
N GLY A 168 14.88 -7.32 6.61
CA GLY A 168 13.48 -7.07 6.98
C GLY A 168 12.44 -7.85 6.15
N GLY A 169 12.81 -8.41 4.99
CA GLY A 169 11.86 -9.13 4.14
C GLY A 169 11.46 -10.51 4.67
N GLU A 170 12.29 -11.14 5.51
CA GLU A 170 11.96 -12.44 6.11
C GLU A 170 10.80 -12.34 7.10
N TYR A 171 10.82 -11.30 7.93
CA TYR A 171 9.74 -10.99 8.85
C TYR A 171 8.40 -10.76 8.10
N GLY A 172 8.45 -9.97 7.03
CA GLY A 172 7.27 -9.73 6.18
C GLY A 172 6.70 -11.02 5.57
N ALA A 173 7.57 -11.88 5.05
CA ALA A 173 7.15 -13.15 4.45
C ALA A 173 6.53 -14.11 5.50
N HIS A 174 7.06 -14.15 6.72
CA HIS A 174 6.48 -14.94 7.81
C HIS A 174 5.09 -14.41 8.20
N MET A 175 4.94 -13.09 8.40
CA MET A 175 3.66 -12.46 8.73
C MET A 175 2.56 -12.78 7.70
N ILE A 176 2.90 -12.80 6.41
CA ILE A 176 1.96 -13.13 5.33
C ILE A 176 1.53 -14.60 5.38
N ARG A 177 2.46 -15.53 5.65
CA ARG A 177 2.15 -16.96 5.76
C ARG A 177 1.19 -17.24 6.91
N VAL A 178 1.46 -16.67 8.08
CA VAL A 178 0.58 -16.75 9.25
C VAL A 178 -0.79 -16.17 8.92
N ALA A 179 -0.83 -15.00 8.26
CA ALA A 179 -2.10 -14.38 7.89
C ALA A 179 -2.93 -15.21 6.89
N LEU A 180 -2.29 -15.97 6.00
CA LEU A 180 -2.96 -16.88 5.05
C LEU A 180 -3.35 -18.23 5.67
N GLY A 181 -2.89 -18.55 6.88
CA GLY A 181 -3.19 -19.81 7.57
C GLY A 181 -2.34 -20.99 7.08
N TYR A 182 -1.12 -20.74 6.62
CA TYR A 182 -0.16 -21.78 6.22
C TYR A 182 0.69 -22.32 7.39
N GLU A 183 0.37 -21.93 8.63
CA GLU A 183 0.97 -22.42 9.88
C GLU A 183 -0.12 -22.77 10.90
#